data_AF-A0A0X3PM79-F1
#
_entry.id   AF-A0A0X3PM79-F1
#
_cell.length_a   1.000
_cell.length_b   1.000
_cell.length_c   1.000
_cell.angle_alpha   90.00
_cell.angle_beta   90.00
_cell.angle_gamma   90.00
#
_symmetry.space_group_name_H-M   'P 1'
#
loop_
_entity.id
_entity.type
_entity.pdbx_description
1 polymer ?
#
loop_
_entity_poly.entity_id
_entity_poly.type
_entity_poly.pdbx_seq_one_letter_code
_entity_poly.pdbx_strand_id
1 'polypeptide(L)'
;MSTSGVEYPSSEALRGGFDWDLTFTWEALSEEEKERVREVDAGAGHWRFEARPTPSIAGCAFAMLRREFFHLGGLDEGMQIWGGENIELSLRTWQCGGRVEIVPCSQVAHLFRDQHPYIFPDGRQTTITRNLKRVAKVWMQPASEINVRGGLWVLPLALFFASRPSSLSIGTGDLTGRQNLRRDLQCRNFSWFLLSVYPELQLKAQSVDLFDAALVAARMANNRVL
;
A
#
# COMPACT_ATOMS: atom_id res chain seq x y z
N MET A 1 25.89 -5.29 16.96
CA MET A 1 26.74 -4.12 16.65
C MET A 1 27.20 -4.24 15.21
N SER A 2 26.81 -3.29 14.35
CA SER A 2 27.37 -3.14 13.00
C SER A 2 28.63 -2.29 13.10
N THR A 3 29.70 -2.71 12.41
CA THR A 3 31.03 -2.07 12.43
C THR A 3 31.13 -0.81 11.56
N SER A 4 30.01 -0.27 11.05
CA SER A 4 30.00 0.90 10.14
C SER A 4 29.25 2.13 10.65
N GLY A 5 28.73 2.13 11.88
CA GLY A 5 28.32 3.37 12.58
C GLY A 5 27.21 4.22 11.95
N VAL A 6 26.52 3.75 10.91
CA VAL A 6 25.26 4.37 10.46
C VAL A 6 24.13 3.79 11.32
N GLU A 7 23.70 4.56 12.31
CA GLU A 7 22.38 4.36 12.92
C GLU A 7 21.35 4.51 11.82
N TYR A 8 20.77 3.39 11.37
CA TYR A 8 19.49 3.45 10.68
C TYR A 8 18.50 4.08 11.67
N PRO A 9 17.74 5.13 11.27
CA PRO A 9 16.75 5.72 12.16
C PRO A 9 15.89 4.59 12.70
N SER A 10 15.83 4.47 14.04
CA SER A 10 15.14 3.33 14.64
C SER A 10 13.70 3.34 14.12
N SER A 11 13.23 2.18 13.64
CA SER A 11 11.85 1.98 13.15
C SER A 11 10.78 2.26 14.22
N GLU A 12 11.22 2.61 15.42
CA GLU A 12 10.43 2.96 16.59
C GLU A 12 9.51 4.15 16.31
N ALA A 13 10.00 5.15 15.56
CA ALA A 13 9.23 6.33 15.18
C ALA A 13 8.74 6.30 13.72
N LEU A 14 8.77 5.14 13.07
CA LEU A 14 8.34 4.98 11.68
C LEU A 14 7.13 4.05 11.57
N ARG A 15 6.28 4.33 10.58
CA ARG A 15 5.26 3.43 10.05
C ARG A 15 5.44 3.27 8.54
N GLY A 16 4.87 2.21 7.98
CA GLY A 16 4.91 1.95 6.55
C GLY A 16 3.75 2.66 5.83
N GLY A 17 4.09 3.45 4.82
CA GLY A 17 3.16 4.17 3.97
C GLY A 17 3.46 3.95 2.49
N PHE A 18 2.77 4.70 1.64
CA PHE A 18 3.01 4.75 0.20
C PHE A 18 2.47 6.05 -0.39
N ASP A 19 2.80 6.34 -1.65
CA ASP A 19 2.25 7.47 -2.41
C ASP A 19 1.28 7.00 -3.52
N TRP A 20 0.70 7.91 -4.29
CA TRP A 20 -0.27 7.59 -5.34
C TRP A 20 0.31 6.74 -6.48
N ASP A 21 1.63 6.67 -6.62
CA ASP A 21 2.30 5.71 -7.50
C ASP A 21 2.39 4.30 -6.89
N LEU A 22 1.86 4.08 -5.68
CA LEU A 22 1.92 2.85 -4.91
C LEU A 22 3.36 2.39 -4.58
N THR A 23 4.33 3.30 -4.57
CA THR A 23 5.69 3.02 -4.06
C THR A 23 5.65 3.06 -2.54
N PHE A 24 6.14 2.00 -1.90
CA PHE A 24 6.31 1.95 -0.46
C PHE A 24 7.30 3.00 0.03
N THR A 25 7.00 3.61 1.18
CA THR A 25 7.90 4.51 1.88
C THR A 25 7.79 4.32 3.40
N TRP A 26 8.86 4.66 4.11
CA TRP A 26 8.82 4.81 5.55
C TRP A 26 8.41 6.24 5.90
N GLU A 27 7.41 6.37 6.77
CA GLU A 27 6.90 7.66 7.21
C GLU A 27 7.14 7.82 8.69
N ALA A 28 7.52 9.04 9.09
CA ALA A 28 7.49 9.40 10.50
C ALA A 28 6.05 9.29 11.02
N LEU A 29 5.91 8.84 12.26
CA LEU A 29 4.64 8.91 12.97
C LEU A 29 4.13 10.35 13.02
N SER A 30 2.81 10.52 12.97
CA SER A 30 2.16 11.80 13.24
C SER A 30 2.39 12.22 14.70
N GLU A 31 2.20 13.50 15.02
CA GLU A 31 2.31 13.97 16.41
C GLU A 31 1.29 13.28 17.32
N GLU A 32 0.10 12.95 16.81
CA GLU A 32 -0.91 12.18 17.55
C GLU A 32 -0.42 10.75 17.85
N GLU A 33 0.18 10.08 16.87
CA GLU A 33 0.75 8.74 17.06
C GLU A 33 1.93 8.75 18.03
N LYS A 34 2.78 9.78 17.96
CA LYS A 34 3.89 9.96 18.91
C LYS A 34 3.38 10.19 20.33
N GLU A 35 2.33 10.98 20.49
CA GLU A 35 1.77 11.25 21.81
C GLU A 35 1.16 9.98 22.43
N ARG A 36 0.42 9.19 21.64
CA ARG A 36 -0.07 7.87 22.09
C ARG A 36 1.07 6.96 22.55
N VAL A 37 2.20 6.95 21.83
CA VAL A 37 3.39 6.19 22.23
C VAL A 37 3.94 6.69 23.57
N ARG A 38 4.02 8.01 23.77
CA ARG A 38 4.50 8.62 25.03
C ARG A 38 3.57 8.34 26.20
N GLU A 39 2.26 8.41 26.01
CA GLU A 39 1.27 8.11 27.05
C GLU A 39 1.40 6.66 27.54
N VAL A 40 1.53 5.71 26.62
CA VAL A 40 1.73 4.28 26.93
C VAL A 40 3.06 4.06 27.65
N ASP A 41 4.13 4.73 27.21
CA ASP A 41 5.44 4.62 27.85
C ASP A 41 5.42 5.19 29.28
N ALA A 42 4.82 6.36 29.47
CA ALA A 42 4.71 7.01 30.77
C ALA A 42 3.84 6.23 31.78
N GLY A 43 2.79 5.56 31.30
CA GLY A 43 1.86 4.82 32.15
C GLY A 43 2.28 3.38 32.45
N ALA A 44 2.89 2.69 31.48
CA ALA A 44 3.16 1.25 31.56
C ALA A 44 4.62 0.85 31.29
N GLY A 45 5.51 1.75 30.84
CA GLY A 45 6.91 1.45 30.55
C GLY A 45 7.12 0.39 29.46
N HIS A 46 6.13 0.21 28.58
CA HIS A 46 6.01 -0.98 27.72
C HIS A 46 5.56 -0.66 26.28
N TRP A 47 5.71 0.58 25.80
CA TRP A 47 5.24 0.97 24.45
C TRP A 47 5.76 0.06 23.33
N ARG A 48 6.96 -0.55 23.51
CA ARG A 48 7.54 -1.50 22.54
C ARG A 48 6.73 -2.79 22.39
N PHE A 49 5.92 -3.15 23.37
CA PHE A 49 5.05 -4.34 23.34
C PHE A 49 3.69 -4.06 22.70
N GLU A 50 3.36 -2.80 22.41
CA GLU A 50 2.10 -2.44 21.78
C GLU A 50 2.23 -2.47 20.25
N ALA A 51 1.39 -3.29 19.63
CA ALA A 51 1.30 -3.39 18.19
C ALA A 51 0.63 -2.13 17.61
N ARG A 52 1.31 -1.48 16.68
CA ARG A 52 0.86 -0.21 16.11
C ARG A 52 0.30 -0.43 14.70
N PRO A 53 -0.89 0.10 14.37
CA PRO A 53 -1.39 0.10 12.99
C PRO A 53 -0.37 0.68 12.02
N THR A 54 -0.27 0.08 10.84
CA THR A 54 0.50 0.64 9.74
C THR A 54 -0.33 0.54 8.44
N PRO A 55 -0.42 1.60 7.62
CA PRO A 55 -1.11 1.55 6.34
C PRO A 55 -0.58 0.45 5.40
N SER A 56 0.74 0.24 5.40
CA SER A 56 1.39 -0.80 4.61
C SER A 56 2.53 -1.49 5.36
N ILE A 57 2.81 -2.74 4.97
CA ILE A 57 4.06 -3.43 5.27
C ILE A 57 5.14 -3.09 4.24
N ALA A 58 6.40 -3.20 4.66
CA ALA A 58 7.54 -3.16 3.74
C ALA A 58 7.62 -4.41 2.83
N GLY A 59 7.11 -5.55 3.30
CA GLY A 59 7.01 -6.80 2.56
C GLY A 59 8.09 -7.84 2.86
N CYS A 60 9.30 -7.42 3.22
CA CYS A 60 10.43 -8.34 3.43
C CYS A 60 10.30 -9.24 4.67
N ALA A 61 9.54 -8.83 5.68
CA ALA A 61 9.27 -9.61 6.88
C ALA A 61 7.88 -9.30 7.41
N PHE A 62 7.05 -10.33 7.57
CA PHE A 62 5.76 -10.26 8.24
C PHE A 62 5.40 -11.65 8.79
N ALA A 63 4.46 -11.70 9.74
CA ALA A 63 3.92 -12.94 10.27
C ALA A 63 2.39 -12.92 10.10
N MET A 64 1.83 -14.05 9.68
CA MET A 64 0.39 -14.24 9.54
C MET A 64 0.05 -15.70 9.79
N LEU A 65 -1.09 -15.97 10.42
CA LEU A 65 -1.58 -17.34 10.58
C LEU A 65 -1.80 -17.97 9.20
N ARG A 66 -1.27 -19.18 8.98
CA ARG A 66 -1.38 -19.89 7.70
C ARG A 66 -2.83 -19.95 7.18
N ARG A 67 -3.77 -20.27 8.06
CA ARG A 67 -5.20 -20.36 7.72
C ARG A 67 -5.72 -19.02 7.21
N GLU A 68 -5.39 -17.92 7.88
CA GLU A 68 -5.85 -16.58 7.51
C GLU A 68 -5.18 -16.10 6.21
N PHE A 69 -3.91 -16.42 6.00
CA PHE A 69 -3.22 -16.13 4.74
C PHE A 69 -3.92 -16.77 3.53
N PHE A 70 -4.31 -18.04 3.64
CA PHE A 70 -5.02 -18.73 2.57
C PHE A 70 -6.51 -18.35 2.50
N HIS A 71 -7.15 -18.03 3.62
CA HIS A 71 -8.52 -17.50 3.64
C HIS A 71 -8.61 -16.15 2.91
N LEU A 72 -7.62 -15.28 3.11
CA LEU A 72 -7.49 -14.03 2.36
C LEU A 72 -7.08 -14.25 0.91
N GLY A 73 -6.78 -15.48 0.45
CA GLY A 73 -6.49 -15.78 -0.95
C GLY A 73 -5.02 -15.77 -1.35
N GLY A 74 -4.08 -15.93 -0.40
CA GLY A 74 -2.65 -16.06 -0.69
C GLY A 74 -2.03 -14.79 -1.27
N LEU A 75 -0.96 -14.89 -2.06
CA LEU A 75 -0.48 -13.78 -2.89
C LEU A 75 -1.18 -13.80 -4.26
N ASP A 76 -1.19 -12.67 -4.96
CA ASP A 76 -1.68 -12.62 -6.35
C ASP A 76 -0.68 -13.32 -7.28
N GLU A 77 -0.99 -14.55 -7.66
CA GLU A 77 -0.17 -15.38 -8.56
C GLU A 77 0.00 -14.79 -9.97
N GLY A 78 -0.79 -13.76 -10.34
CA GLY A 78 -0.61 -13.04 -11.60
C GLY A 78 0.45 -11.94 -11.55
N MET A 79 1.02 -11.65 -10.37
CA MET A 79 2.18 -10.78 -10.21
C MET A 79 3.47 -11.49 -10.61
N GLN A 80 4.41 -10.71 -11.14
CA GLN A 80 5.66 -11.23 -11.69
C GLN A 80 6.86 -10.72 -10.90
N ILE A 81 7.77 -11.64 -10.58
CA ILE A 81 9.11 -11.41 -10.03
C ILE A 81 9.12 -10.64 -8.70
N TRP A 82 8.89 -9.33 -8.72
CA TRP A 82 8.99 -8.44 -7.56
C TRP A 82 8.22 -7.14 -7.75
N GLY A 83 7.63 -6.65 -6.66
CA GLY A 83 7.09 -5.30 -6.53
C GLY A 83 5.57 -5.29 -6.49
N GLY A 84 5.02 -4.62 -5.49
CA GLY A 84 3.59 -4.36 -5.33
C GLY A 84 2.84 -5.35 -4.43
N GLU A 85 3.40 -6.54 -4.16
CA GLU A 85 2.78 -7.56 -3.33
C GLU A 85 2.57 -7.12 -1.88
N ASN A 86 3.47 -6.28 -1.37
CA ASN A 86 3.41 -5.72 -0.03
C ASN A 86 2.24 -4.73 0.12
N ILE A 87 2.03 -3.87 -0.89
CA ILE A 87 0.91 -2.92 -0.94
C ILE A 87 -0.41 -3.66 -1.15
N GLU A 88 -0.43 -4.66 -2.05
CA GLU A 88 -1.60 -5.51 -2.31
C GLU A 88 -2.09 -6.19 -1.05
N LEU A 89 -1.19 -6.90 -0.35
CA LEU A 89 -1.53 -7.63 0.86
C LEU A 89 -2.01 -6.68 1.96
N SER A 90 -1.39 -5.50 2.08
CA SER A 90 -1.79 -4.49 3.07
C SER A 90 -3.20 -3.95 2.80
N LEU A 91 -3.45 -3.52 1.57
CA LEU A 91 -4.76 -3.01 1.15
C LEU A 91 -5.86 -4.06 1.30
N ARG A 92 -5.58 -5.30 0.89
CA ARG A 92 -6.50 -6.42 1.04
C ARG A 92 -6.80 -6.71 2.51
N THR A 93 -5.76 -6.83 3.34
CA THR A 93 -5.93 -7.16 4.76
C THR A 93 -6.81 -6.12 5.45
N TRP A 94 -6.51 -4.83 5.29
CA TRP A 94 -7.32 -3.76 5.86
C TRP A 94 -8.76 -3.73 5.33
N GLN A 95 -8.95 -3.78 4.01
CA GLN A 95 -10.29 -3.68 3.42
C GLN A 95 -11.16 -4.90 3.73
N CYS A 96 -10.57 -6.08 3.91
CA CYS A 96 -11.30 -7.33 4.14
C CYS A 96 -11.40 -7.70 5.63
N GLY A 97 -11.26 -6.74 6.55
CA GLY A 97 -11.57 -6.91 7.97
C GLY A 97 -10.40 -7.34 8.87
N GLY A 98 -9.18 -7.45 8.31
CA GLY A 98 -7.95 -7.64 9.07
C GLY A 98 -7.34 -6.32 9.56
N ARG A 99 -6.20 -6.45 10.23
CA ARG A 99 -5.36 -5.34 10.71
C ARG A 99 -3.93 -5.58 10.27
N VAL A 100 -3.20 -4.51 9.95
CA VAL A 100 -1.77 -4.58 9.62
C VAL A 100 -1.01 -3.78 10.66
N GLU A 101 0.02 -4.39 11.24
CA GLU A 101 0.69 -3.84 12.43
C GLU A 101 2.21 -3.94 12.35
N ILE A 102 2.88 -2.97 12.97
CA ILE A 102 4.29 -3.05 13.35
C ILE A 102 4.37 -3.37 14.83
N VAL A 103 5.14 -4.39 15.17
CA VAL A 103 5.38 -4.84 16.54
C VAL A 103 6.80 -4.45 16.94
N PRO A 104 7.02 -3.35 17.70
CA PRO A 104 8.36 -2.81 17.93
C PRO A 104 9.31 -3.74 18.68
N CYS A 105 8.80 -4.66 19.51
CA CYS A 105 9.60 -5.65 20.21
C CYS A 105 10.14 -6.77 19.30
N SER A 106 9.57 -6.95 18.09
CA SER A 106 10.01 -7.92 17.11
C SER A 106 11.00 -7.29 16.12
N GLN A 107 12.30 -7.45 16.39
CA GLN A 107 13.36 -6.85 15.58
C GLN A 107 13.96 -7.85 14.60
N VAL A 108 13.86 -7.55 13.30
CA VAL A 108 14.50 -8.32 12.22
C VAL A 108 15.33 -7.35 11.38
N ALA A 109 16.64 -7.58 11.31
CA ALA A 109 17.53 -6.77 10.49
C ALA A 109 17.41 -7.16 9.02
N HIS A 110 17.26 -6.17 8.15
CA HIS A 110 17.25 -6.35 6.70
C HIS A 110 18.44 -5.62 6.07
N LEU A 111 19.22 -6.32 5.25
CA LEU A 111 20.29 -5.71 4.47
C LEU A 111 19.69 -5.09 3.21
N PHE A 112 19.45 -3.78 3.25
CA PHE A 112 19.02 -3.02 2.07
C PHE A 112 20.09 -3.04 0.99
N ARG A 113 19.66 -3.21 -0.27
CA ARG A 113 20.53 -3.25 -1.44
C ARG A 113 20.09 -2.18 -2.42
N ASP A 114 21.05 -1.50 -3.04
CA ASP A 114 20.76 -0.47 -4.05
C ASP A 114 20.30 -1.08 -5.38
N GLN A 115 20.66 -2.34 -5.64
CA GLN A 115 20.33 -3.07 -6.86
C GLN A 115 19.73 -4.43 -6.56
N HIS A 116 18.71 -4.81 -7.34
CA HIS A 116 18.14 -6.15 -7.27
C HIS A 116 18.96 -7.10 -8.17
N PRO A 117 19.34 -8.29 -7.68
CA PRO A 117 20.11 -9.27 -8.44
C PRO A 117 19.26 -10.06 -9.45
N TYR A 118 17.97 -9.73 -9.61
CA TYR A 118 17.03 -10.47 -10.44
C TYR A 118 17.07 -10.02 -11.90
N ILE A 119 16.88 -10.98 -12.81
CA ILE A 119 16.68 -10.70 -14.23
C ILE A 119 15.18 -10.42 -14.45
N PHE A 120 14.87 -9.31 -15.10
CA PHE A 120 13.51 -8.91 -15.47
C PHE A 120 13.35 -9.03 -17.00
N PRO A 121 12.77 -10.12 -17.52
CA PRO A 121 12.70 -10.36 -18.97
C PRO A 121 12.02 -9.21 -19.74
N ASP A 122 10.93 -8.66 -19.18
CA ASP A 122 10.17 -7.56 -19.78
C ASP A 122 10.65 -6.18 -19.31
N GLY A 123 11.77 -6.12 -18.59
CA GLY A 123 12.29 -4.93 -17.95
C GLY A 123 11.68 -4.69 -16.56
N ARG A 124 12.52 -4.21 -15.64
CA ARG A 124 12.16 -3.97 -14.23
C ARG A 124 10.96 -3.04 -14.09
N GLN A 125 10.99 -1.90 -14.78
CA GLN A 125 9.92 -0.89 -14.66
C GLN A 125 8.58 -1.42 -15.20
N THR A 126 8.59 -2.11 -16.33
CA THR A 126 7.38 -2.74 -16.90
C THR A 126 6.78 -3.76 -15.96
N THR A 127 7.62 -4.62 -15.37
CA THR A 127 7.21 -5.67 -14.41
C THR A 127 6.56 -5.04 -13.17
N ILE A 128 7.23 -4.07 -12.54
CA ILE A 128 6.72 -3.40 -11.35
C ILE A 128 5.43 -2.63 -11.67
N THR A 129 5.41 -1.85 -12.76
CA THR A 129 4.22 -1.08 -13.16
C THR A 129 3.05 -2.01 -13.45
N ARG A 130 3.28 -3.18 -14.08
CA ARG A 130 2.25 -4.21 -14.28
C ARG A 130 1.67 -4.66 -12.94
N ASN A 131 2.51 -5.08 -12.00
CA ASN A 131 2.05 -5.57 -10.70
C ASN A 131 1.27 -4.48 -9.95
N LEU A 132 1.79 -3.26 -9.87
CA LEU A 132 1.11 -2.13 -9.22
C LEU A 132 -0.21 -1.76 -9.90
N LYS A 133 -0.31 -1.88 -11.23
CA LYS A 133 -1.58 -1.69 -11.95
C LYS A 133 -2.60 -2.77 -11.59
N ARG A 134 -2.17 -4.02 -11.36
CA ARG A 134 -3.05 -5.09 -10.83
C ARG A 134 -3.60 -4.69 -9.45
N VAL A 135 -2.73 -4.19 -8.56
CA VAL A 135 -3.14 -3.67 -7.24
C VAL A 135 -4.18 -2.55 -7.38
N ALA A 136 -3.85 -1.52 -8.17
CA ALA A 136 -4.72 -0.36 -8.33
C ALA A 136 -6.10 -0.73 -8.87
N LYS A 137 -6.16 -1.61 -9.88
CA LYS A 137 -7.42 -2.05 -10.51
C LYS A 137 -8.31 -2.88 -9.60
N VAL A 138 -7.73 -3.69 -8.71
CA VAL A 138 -8.52 -4.55 -7.80
C VAL A 138 -8.86 -3.81 -6.52
N TRP A 139 -7.91 -3.08 -5.94
CA TRP A 139 -7.99 -2.62 -4.55
C TRP A 139 -8.32 -1.13 -4.40
N MET A 140 -8.14 -0.29 -5.42
CA MET A 140 -8.50 1.14 -5.37
C MET A 140 -9.91 1.44 -5.90
N GLN A 141 -10.70 0.41 -6.23
CA GLN A 141 -12.08 0.52 -6.71
C GLN A 141 -12.98 -0.56 -6.08
N PRO A 142 -14.27 -0.28 -5.81
CA PRO A 142 -14.92 1.02 -5.97
C PRO A 142 -14.39 2.06 -4.98
N ALA A 143 -14.57 3.34 -5.32
CA ALA A 143 -14.21 4.48 -4.49
C ALA A 143 -15.04 5.70 -4.88
N SER A 144 -15.44 6.49 -3.90
CA SER A 144 -15.92 7.87 -4.10
C SER A 144 -14.78 8.75 -4.62
N GLU A 145 -15.14 9.76 -5.41
CA GLU A 145 -14.21 10.80 -5.80
C GLU A 145 -13.70 11.57 -4.58
N ILE A 146 -12.47 12.07 -4.67
CA ILE A 146 -11.85 12.92 -3.64
C ILE A 146 -11.47 14.28 -4.23
N ASN A 147 -11.53 15.31 -3.41
CA ASN A 147 -11.18 16.66 -3.81
C ASN A 147 -9.65 16.82 -3.88
N VAL A 148 -9.16 17.39 -4.98
CA VAL A 148 -7.74 17.64 -5.23
C VAL A 148 -7.49 19.10 -5.59
N ARG A 149 -6.23 19.43 -5.87
CA ARG A 149 -5.79 20.80 -6.15
C ARG A 149 -6.61 21.41 -7.29
N GLY A 150 -7.03 22.66 -7.09
CA GLY A 150 -7.92 23.36 -8.03
C GLY A 150 -9.40 23.03 -7.87
N GLY A 151 -9.78 22.30 -6.80
CA GLY A 151 -11.18 22.02 -6.47
C GLY A 151 -11.82 20.90 -7.29
N LEU A 152 -11.04 20.15 -8.07
CA LEU A 152 -11.51 19.05 -8.88
C LEU A 152 -11.82 17.82 -8.01
N TRP A 153 -12.88 17.09 -8.36
CA TRP A 153 -13.21 15.80 -7.78
C TRP A 153 -12.78 14.68 -8.73
N VAL A 154 -11.95 13.76 -8.25
CA VAL A 154 -11.39 12.68 -9.07
C VAL A 154 -11.47 11.34 -8.38
N LEU A 155 -11.64 10.27 -9.17
CA LEU A 155 -11.50 8.91 -8.68
C LEU A 155 -10.04 8.67 -8.24
N PRO A 156 -9.80 8.04 -7.08
CA PRO A 156 -8.44 7.70 -6.62
C PRO A 156 -7.60 6.93 -7.65
N LEU A 157 -8.23 6.11 -8.49
CA LEU A 157 -7.53 5.41 -9.56
C LEU A 157 -6.89 6.37 -10.60
N ALA A 158 -7.45 7.56 -10.81
CA ALA A 158 -6.88 8.57 -11.70
C ALA A 158 -5.54 9.09 -11.17
N LEU A 159 -5.41 9.22 -9.85
CA LEU A 159 -4.16 9.63 -9.21
C LEU A 159 -3.06 8.60 -9.45
N PHE A 160 -3.38 7.31 -9.36
CA PHE A 160 -2.44 6.25 -9.73
C PHE A 160 -1.99 6.34 -11.19
N PHE A 161 -2.93 6.51 -12.12
CA PHE A 161 -2.59 6.64 -13.53
C PHE A 161 -1.76 7.90 -13.83
N ALA A 162 -2.03 8.99 -13.11
CA ALA A 162 -1.28 10.22 -13.25
C ALA A 162 0.15 10.08 -12.69
N SER A 163 0.30 9.47 -11.51
CA SER A 163 1.61 9.23 -10.89
C SER A 163 2.42 8.13 -11.58
N ARG A 164 1.77 7.23 -12.35
CA ARG A 164 2.45 6.25 -13.22
C ARG A 164 1.87 6.24 -14.64
N PRO A 165 2.21 7.21 -15.50
CA PRO A 165 1.65 7.29 -16.85
C PRO A 165 1.92 6.06 -17.73
N SER A 166 3.06 5.39 -17.55
CA SER A 166 3.41 4.15 -18.27
C SER A 166 2.43 3.00 -18.00
N SER A 167 1.69 3.04 -16.89
CA SER A 167 0.66 2.05 -16.61
C SER A 167 -0.49 2.11 -17.61
N LEU A 168 -0.72 3.20 -18.33
CA LEU A 168 -1.79 3.31 -19.32
C LEU A 168 -1.60 2.33 -20.49
N SER A 169 -0.37 2.09 -20.93
CA SER A 169 -0.04 1.18 -22.04
C SER A 169 0.24 -0.27 -21.61
N ILE A 170 0.46 -0.52 -20.33
CA ILE A 170 0.81 -1.86 -19.82
C ILE A 170 -0.45 -2.67 -19.46
N GLY A 171 -0.57 -3.89 -19.98
CA GLY A 171 -1.69 -4.80 -19.68
C GLY A 171 -1.59 -5.41 -18.27
N THR A 172 -2.73 -5.58 -17.59
CA THR A 172 -2.79 -6.22 -16.26
C THR A 172 -2.79 -7.74 -16.31
N GLY A 173 -3.10 -8.34 -17.46
CA GLY A 173 -3.55 -9.74 -17.52
C GLY A 173 -4.91 -9.90 -16.84
N ASP A 174 -5.30 -11.15 -16.58
CA ASP A 174 -6.58 -11.46 -15.94
C ASP A 174 -6.58 -11.08 -14.45
N LEU A 175 -7.66 -10.43 -14.02
CA LEU A 175 -7.92 -9.99 -12.65
C LEU A 175 -9.16 -10.66 -12.04
N THR A 176 -9.87 -11.50 -12.81
CA THR A 176 -11.16 -12.09 -12.44
C THR A 176 -11.11 -12.78 -11.09
N GLY A 177 -10.09 -13.62 -10.86
CA GLY A 177 -9.93 -14.33 -9.59
C GLY A 177 -9.77 -13.40 -8.38
N ARG A 178 -9.03 -12.29 -8.52
CA ARG A 178 -8.81 -11.31 -7.45
C ARG A 178 -10.06 -10.45 -7.20
N GLN A 179 -10.79 -10.10 -8.25
CA GLN A 179 -12.05 -9.37 -8.15
C GLN A 179 -13.15 -10.21 -7.48
N ASN A 180 -13.26 -11.49 -7.85
CA ASN A 180 -14.18 -12.43 -7.22
C ASN A 180 -13.85 -12.59 -5.73
N LEU A 181 -12.57 -12.82 -5.39
CA LEU A 181 -12.13 -12.90 -4.00
C LEU A 181 -12.53 -11.66 -3.18
N ARG A 182 -12.33 -10.45 -3.71
CA ARG A 182 -12.74 -9.20 -3.04
C ARG A 182 -14.24 -9.17 -2.77
N ARG A 183 -15.06 -9.58 -3.74
CA ARG A 183 -16.53 -9.63 -3.61
C ARG A 183 -16.94 -10.67 -2.59
N ASP A 184 -16.35 -11.86 -2.66
CA ASP A 184 -16.72 -13.01 -1.83
C ASP A 184 -16.35 -12.76 -0.34
N LEU A 185 -15.25 -12.04 -0.08
CA LEU A 185 -14.86 -11.56 1.26
C LEU A 185 -15.61 -10.30 1.71
N GLN A 186 -16.49 -9.74 0.87
CA GLN A 186 -17.29 -8.53 1.16
C GLN A 186 -16.43 -7.34 1.63
N CYS A 187 -15.27 -7.17 1.00
CA CYS A 187 -14.30 -6.17 1.46
C CYS A 187 -14.84 -4.74 1.31
N ARG A 188 -14.47 -3.88 2.27
CA ARG A 188 -14.74 -2.44 2.24
C ARG A 188 -14.12 -1.78 1.01
N ASN A 189 -14.63 -0.62 0.65
CA ASN A 189 -14.17 0.13 -0.52
C ASN A 189 -12.89 0.95 -0.22
N PHE A 190 -12.24 1.48 -1.25
CA PHE A 190 -10.98 2.21 -1.05
C PHE A 190 -11.19 3.56 -0.35
N SER A 191 -12.37 4.17 -0.47
CA SER A 191 -12.71 5.38 0.27
C SER A 191 -12.70 5.14 1.79
N TRP A 192 -13.19 3.99 2.23
CA TRP A 192 -13.09 3.59 3.62
C TRP A 192 -11.63 3.47 4.07
N PHE A 193 -10.76 2.86 3.26
CA PHE A 193 -9.33 2.75 3.57
C PHE A 193 -8.70 4.14 3.75
N LEU A 194 -8.96 5.07 2.82
CA LEU A 194 -8.45 6.44 2.92
C LEU A 194 -8.97 7.16 4.18
N LEU A 195 -10.24 6.98 4.54
CA LEU A 195 -10.83 7.70 5.68
C LEU A 195 -10.45 7.10 7.04
N SER A 196 -10.31 5.77 7.12
CA SER A 196 -10.18 5.05 8.39
C SER A 196 -8.78 4.51 8.67
N VAL A 197 -7.95 4.32 7.63
CA VAL A 197 -6.63 3.70 7.77
C VAL A 197 -5.52 4.66 7.38
N TYR A 198 -5.68 5.40 6.27
CA TYR A 198 -4.60 6.25 5.75
C TYR A 198 -5.07 7.61 5.20
N PRO A 199 -5.59 8.50 6.08
CA PRO A 199 -6.09 9.82 5.68
C PRO A 199 -5.01 10.74 5.11
N GLU A 200 -3.76 10.58 5.52
CA GLU A 200 -2.64 11.40 5.08
C GLU A 200 -2.32 11.18 3.60
N LEU A 201 -2.65 10.02 3.03
CA LEU A 201 -2.54 9.78 1.59
C LEU A 201 -3.45 10.73 0.79
N GLN A 202 -4.62 11.11 1.33
CA GLN A 202 -5.48 12.10 0.67
C GLN A 202 -4.81 13.46 0.56
N LEU A 203 -4.02 13.87 1.56
CA LEU A 203 -3.29 15.13 1.52
C LEU A 203 -2.23 15.14 0.42
N LYS A 204 -1.58 13.99 0.16
CA LYS A 204 -0.62 13.83 -0.94
C LYS A 204 -1.27 13.93 -2.32
N ALA A 205 -2.59 13.78 -2.43
CA ALA A 205 -3.27 13.93 -3.72
C ALA A 205 -3.16 15.35 -4.27
N GLN A 206 -2.91 16.34 -3.40
CA GLN A 206 -2.76 17.75 -3.78
C GLN A 206 -1.51 18.03 -4.62
N SER A 207 -0.50 17.14 -4.57
CA SER A 207 0.74 17.27 -5.34
C SER A 207 0.76 16.44 -6.63
N VAL A 208 -0.33 15.76 -6.98
CA VAL A 208 -0.39 14.94 -8.20
C VAL A 208 -0.79 15.81 -9.39
N ASP A 209 0.08 15.86 -10.40
CA ASP A 209 -0.20 16.53 -11.68
C ASP A 209 -1.11 15.64 -12.54
N LEU A 210 -2.39 15.99 -12.58
CA LEU A 210 -3.40 15.29 -13.35
C LEU A 210 -3.36 15.65 -14.84
N PHE A 211 -3.73 14.69 -15.68
CA PHE A 211 -3.92 14.88 -17.11
C PHE A 211 -5.08 14.03 -17.65
N ASP A 212 -5.66 14.44 -18.77
CA ASP A 212 -6.93 13.90 -19.30
C ASP A 212 -6.94 12.39 -19.47
N ALA A 213 -5.86 11.81 -20.01
CA ALA A 213 -5.79 10.37 -20.24
C ALA A 213 -5.87 9.55 -18.94
N ALA A 214 -5.34 10.07 -17.82
CA ALA A 214 -5.47 9.43 -16.51
C ALA A 214 -6.91 9.47 -16.00
N LEU A 215 -7.60 10.62 -16.15
CA LEU A 215 -9.00 10.79 -15.76
C LEU A 215 -9.92 9.86 -16.57
N VAL A 216 -9.74 9.82 -17.90
CA VAL A 216 -10.51 8.94 -18.79
C VAL A 216 -10.28 7.48 -18.45
N ALA A 217 -9.02 7.06 -18.25
CA ALA A 217 -8.69 5.68 -17.92
C ALA A 217 -9.33 5.22 -16.59
N ALA A 218 -9.41 6.11 -15.59
CA ALA A 218 -10.06 5.82 -14.33
C ALA A 218 -11.58 5.65 -14.46
N ARG A 219 -12.25 6.53 -15.22
CA ARG A 219 -13.69 6.45 -15.48
C ARG A 219 -14.08 5.21 -16.28
N MET A 220 -13.30 4.88 -17.31
CA MET A 220 -13.49 3.67 -18.12
C MET A 220 -13.34 2.39 -17.29
N ALA A 221 -12.50 2.41 -16.25
CA ALA A 221 -12.36 1.30 -15.32
C ALA A 221 -13.60 1.13 -14.43
N ASN A 222 -14.13 2.25 -13.92
CA ASN A 222 -15.25 2.26 -12.99
C ASN A 222 -16.56 1.77 -13.64
N ASN A 223 -16.78 2.11 -14.92
CA ASN A 223 -17.98 1.71 -15.67
C ASN A 223 -18.04 0.21 -16.03
N ARG A 224 -16.98 -0.57 -15.78
CA ARG A 224 -16.94 -2.02 -16.02
C ARG A 224 -17.26 -2.87 -14.78
N VAL A 225 -17.63 -2.23 -13.67
CA VAL A 225 -17.86 -2.89 -12.36
C VAL A 225 -19.36 -3.03 -12.04
N LEU A 226 -20.25 -2.76 -13.00
CA LEU A 226 -21.70 -2.95 -12.91
C LEU A 226 -22.14 -4.24 -13.62
#